data_AF-A0A945JU28-F1
#
_entry.id   AF-A0A945JU28-F1
#
_cell.length_a   1.000
_cell.length_b   1.000
_cell.length_c   1.000
_cell.angle_alpha   90.00
_cell.angle_beta   90.00
_cell.angle_gamma   90.00
#
_symmetry.space_group_name_H-M   'P 1'
#
loop_
_entity.id
_entity.type
_entity.pdbx_description
1 polymer ?
#
loop_
_entity_poly.entity_id
_entity_poly.type
_entity_poly.pdbx_seq_one_letter_code
_entity_poly.pdbx_strand_id
1 'polypeptide(L)'
;MTDDPLQPSGPAARAHPEGWIIGSSDEHHAKAIAAAGWDLVECQTCHGVDYSGGITASSCYTCHDQGPEDCDVCHGGGGQIHPPEDLSGSSDPASRGVGAHMAHLSTQATTPLECDDCHQIPAGFADPAHIDGDGRAEVIFGERALTGGAMPIYDVDMASCANTYCHSGGRFGLNPTVTWNNPEANEGACGTCHALAPGPETAHVQVNATSCAICHASMIDADDNFIDASLHMNGEPDL
;
A
#
# COMPACT_ATOMS: atom_id res chain seq x y z
N MET A 1 10.15 -30.72 28.49
CA MET A 1 9.06 -30.65 29.48
C MET A 1 9.68 -30.20 30.78
N THR A 2 9.60 -28.91 31.07
CA THR A 2 10.00 -28.32 32.34
C THR A 2 8.88 -27.34 32.69
N ASP A 3 8.11 -27.71 33.70
CA ASP A 3 6.97 -26.98 34.22
C ASP A 3 7.39 -25.62 34.79
N ASP A 4 6.66 -24.56 34.42
CA ASP A 4 6.76 -23.21 35.00
C ASP A 4 5.86 -23.12 36.26
N PRO A 5 6.39 -22.75 37.44
CA PRO A 5 5.71 -22.88 38.73
C PRO A 5 4.71 -21.77 39.10
N LEU A 6 4.08 -21.07 38.15
CA LEU A 6 3.06 -20.05 38.45
C LEU A 6 1.75 -20.22 37.67
N GLN A 7 1.23 -21.45 37.56
CA GLN A 7 -0.18 -21.62 37.19
C GLN A 7 -1.11 -21.27 38.36
N PRO A 8 -1.95 -20.22 38.26
CA PRO A 8 -2.91 -19.90 39.31
C PRO A 8 -3.93 -21.03 39.45
N SER A 9 -4.01 -21.57 40.67
CA SER A 9 -4.90 -22.67 41.03
C SER A 9 -6.29 -22.12 41.39
N GLY A 10 -7.16 -22.09 40.37
CA GLY A 10 -8.59 -21.79 40.47
C GLY A 10 -9.20 -21.86 39.06
N PRO A 11 -10.53 -21.93 38.88
CA PRO A 11 -11.13 -21.76 37.57
C PRO A 11 -11.05 -20.27 37.20
N ALA A 12 -9.84 -19.77 36.96
CA ALA A 12 -9.66 -18.57 36.18
C ALA A 12 -10.15 -18.94 34.80
N ALA A 13 -11.37 -18.51 34.46
CA ALA A 13 -11.81 -18.50 33.07
C ALA A 13 -10.67 -17.85 32.29
N ARG A 14 -10.05 -18.62 31.38
CA ARG A 14 -9.06 -18.03 30.47
C ARG A 14 -9.78 -16.90 29.75
N ALA A 15 -9.30 -15.68 29.92
CA ALA A 15 -9.92 -14.51 29.28
C ALA A 15 -9.90 -14.66 27.75
N HIS A 16 -8.91 -15.39 27.21
CA HIS A 16 -8.76 -15.68 25.79
C HIS A 16 -8.79 -17.20 25.50
N PRO A 17 -9.29 -17.62 24.33
CA PRO A 17 -9.29 -19.00 23.87
C PRO A 17 -7.88 -19.57 23.65
N GLU A 18 -7.79 -20.89 23.44
CA GLU A 18 -6.50 -21.57 23.21
C GLU A 18 -5.78 -21.10 21.94
N GLY A 19 -6.54 -20.78 20.90
CA GLY A 19 -6.03 -20.33 19.61
C GLY A 19 -5.54 -18.87 19.56
N TRP A 20 -5.62 -18.11 20.67
CA TRP A 20 -5.37 -16.66 20.68
C TRP A 20 -4.05 -16.22 20.05
N ILE A 21 -2.97 -16.98 20.27
CA ILE A 21 -1.62 -16.68 19.77
C ILE A 21 -1.18 -17.59 18.61
N ILE A 22 -2.10 -18.39 18.08
CA ILE A 22 -1.81 -19.32 16.99
C ILE A 22 -2.30 -18.66 15.70
N GLY A 23 -1.37 -18.20 14.86
CA GLY A 23 -1.69 -17.41 13.65
C GLY A 23 -2.66 -18.08 12.68
N SER A 24 -2.67 -19.42 12.62
CA SER A 24 -3.61 -20.18 11.77
C SER A 24 -4.97 -20.44 12.41
N SER A 25 -5.21 -20.00 13.65
CA SER A 25 -6.45 -20.26 14.36
C SER A 25 -7.59 -19.34 13.94
N ASP A 26 -8.82 -19.85 14.00
CA ASP A 26 -10.03 -19.03 13.93
C ASP A 26 -10.26 -18.17 15.17
N GLU A 27 -9.61 -18.52 16.26
CA GLU A 27 -9.65 -17.81 17.54
C GLU A 27 -8.46 -16.83 17.71
N HIS A 28 -7.71 -16.56 16.63
CA HIS A 28 -6.55 -15.70 16.68
C HIS A 28 -6.92 -14.26 17.06
N HIS A 29 -6.09 -13.60 17.88
CA HIS A 29 -6.37 -12.26 18.39
C HIS A 29 -6.61 -11.22 17.30
N ALA A 30 -5.94 -11.31 16.14
CA ALA A 30 -6.20 -10.39 15.03
C ALA A 30 -7.67 -10.41 14.57
N LYS A 31 -8.32 -11.60 14.56
CA LYS A 31 -9.75 -11.73 14.22
C LYS A 31 -10.65 -11.12 15.29
N ALA A 32 -10.28 -11.27 16.56
CA ALA A 32 -11.01 -10.67 17.67
C ALA A 32 -10.88 -9.13 17.69
N ILE A 33 -9.69 -8.61 17.39
CA ILE A 33 -9.43 -7.16 17.26
C ILE A 33 -10.22 -6.60 16.07
N ALA A 34 -10.20 -7.28 14.92
CA ALA A 34 -11.02 -6.89 13.77
C ALA A 34 -12.52 -6.86 14.10
N ALA A 35 -13.02 -7.87 14.84
CA ALA A 35 -14.42 -7.92 15.30
C ALA A 35 -14.77 -6.83 16.33
N ALA A 36 -13.78 -6.33 17.07
CA ALA A 36 -13.89 -5.17 17.95
C ALA A 36 -13.77 -3.83 17.21
N GLY A 37 -13.70 -3.83 15.88
CA GLY A 37 -13.53 -2.62 15.09
C GLY A 37 -12.13 -2.03 15.21
N TRP A 38 -11.12 -2.87 15.41
CA TRP A 38 -9.71 -2.49 15.60
C TRP A 38 -9.43 -1.66 16.85
N ASP A 39 -10.36 -1.62 17.81
CA ASP A 39 -10.18 -0.93 19.09
C ASP A 39 -9.30 -1.75 20.04
N LEU A 40 -8.14 -1.20 20.41
CA LEU A 40 -7.20 -1.80 21.37
C LEU A 40 -7.34 -1.25 22.79
N VAL A 41 -8.16 -0.21 23.01
CA VAL A 41 -8.28 0.48 24.30
C VAL A 41 -8.76 -0.46 25.39
N GLU A 42 -9.70 -1.37 25.09
CA GLU A 42 -10.19 -2.32 26.07
C GLU A 42 -9.07 -3.25 26.58
N CYS A 43 -8.14 -3.64 25.71
CA CYS A 43 -7.01 -4.50 26.04
C CYS A 43 -6.10 -3.87 27.12
N GLN A 44 -5.98 -2.54 27.14
CA GLN A 44 -5.16 -1.80 28.10
C GLN A 44 -5.61 -2.02 29.56
N THR A 45 -6.89 -2.31 29.78
CA THR A 45 -7.46 -2.62 31.11
C THR A 45 -6.71 -3.76 31.80
N CYS A 46 -6.24 -4.73 31.02
CA CYS A 46 -5.55 -5.92 31.53
C CYS A 46 -4.05 -5.92 31.18
N HIS A 47 -3.70 -5.47 29.98
CA HIS A 47 -2.34 -5.52 29.43
C HIS A 47 -1.51 -4.26 29.68
N GLY A 48 -2.08 -3.27 30.37
CA GLY A 48 -1.40 -2.00 30.69
C GLY A 48 -1.67 -0.94 29.64
N VAL A 49 -1.61 0.33 30.05
CA VAL A 49 -1.82 1.50 29.16
C VAL A 49 -0.83 1.57 28.01
N ASP A 50 0.35 0.97 28.21
CA ASP A 50 1.41 0.86 27.24
C ASP A 50 1.49 -0.53 26.62
N TYR A 51 0.56 -1.44 26.90
CA TYR A 51 0.58 -2.84 26.43
C TYR A 51 1.78 -3.68 26.90
N SER A 52 2.53 -3.22 27.91
CA SER A 52 3.75 -3.88 28.38
C SER A 52 3.49 -5.05 29.35
N GLY A 53 2.23 -5.44 29.53
CA GLY A 53 1.80 -6.61 30.31
C GLY A 53 0.87 -6.33 31.47
N GLY A 54 0.82 -5.09 31.99
CA GLY A 54 -0.17 -4.68 33.00
C GLY A 54 -0.33 -5.67 34.16
N ILE A 55 -1.60 -5.97 34.51
CA ILE A 55 -1.93 -6.92 35.59
C ILE A 55 -1.79 -8.39 35.18
N THR A 56 -1.72 -8.68 33.87
CA THR A 56 -1.59 -10.04 33.34
C THR A 56 -0.13 -10.46 33.14
N ALA A 57 0.82 -9.54 33.26
CA ALA A 57 2.23 -9.68 32.89
C ALA A 57 2.47 -10.17 31.44
N SER A 58 1.45 -10.13 30.57
CA SER A 58 1.52 -10.61 29.19
C SER A 58 1.70 -9.45 28.23
N SER A 59 2.94 -9.20 27.80
CA SER A 59 3.31 -8.04 26.98
C SER A 59 3.10 -8.28 25.49
N CYS A 60 2.44 -7.35 24.80
CA CYS A 60 2.29 -7.37 23.33
C CYS A 60 3.65 -7.29 22.62
N TYR A 61 4.64 -6.62 23.24
CA TYR A 61 6.02 -6.51 22.75
C TYR A 61 6.81 -7.81 22.79
N THR A 62 6.22 -8.91 23.28
CA THR A 62 6.86 -10.23 23.16
C THR A 62 6.91 -10.69 21.71
N CYS A 63 5.93 -10.26 20.90
CA CYS A 63 5.84 -10.61 19.48
C CYS A 63 5.82 -9.38 18.56
N HIS A 64 5.28 -8.25 19.03
CA HIS A 64 5.17 -7.01 18.26
C HIS A 64 6.17 -5.98 18.79
N ASP A 65 7.41 -6.02 18.32
CA ASP A 65 8.53 -5.27 18.90
C ASP A 65 8.32 -3.74 18.91
N GLN A 66 7.57 -3.19 17.94
CA GLN A 66 7.21 -1.77 17.88
C GLN A 66 5.86 -1.46 18.56
N GLY A 67 5.21 -2.47 19.12
CA GLY A 67 3.90 -2.37 19.77
C GLY A 67 2.75 -2.80 18.86
N PRO A 68 1.56 -3.04 19.44
CA PRO A 68 0.40 -3.52 18.71
C PRO A 68 -0.26 -2.45 17.81
N GLU A 69 0.16 -1.19 17.93
CA GLU A 69 -0.32 -0.04 17.15
C GLU A 69 0.61 0.33 15.98
N ASP A 70 1.71 -0.41 15.78
CA ASP A 70 2.62 -0.17 14.66
C ASP A 70 1.96 -0.46 13.30
N CYS A 71 2.37 0.28 12.28
CA CYS A 71 1.74 0.24 10.96
C CYS A 71 1.79 -1.17 10.35
N ASP A 72 2.91 -1.89 10.49
CA ASP A 72 3.11 -3.20 9.85
C ASP A 72 2.39 -4.36 10.54
N VAL A 73 1.76 -4.09 11.69
CA VAL A 73 0.96 -5.07 12.44
C VAL A 73 -0.40 -5.28 11.77
N CYS A 74 -0.93 -4.25 11.12
CA CYS A 74 -2.20 -4.31 10.40
C CYS A 74 -2.03 -4.12 8.89
N HIS A 75 -1.16 -3.20 8.46
CA HIS A 75 -0.93 -2.90 7.06
C HIS A 75 0.28 -3.69 6.55
N GLY A 76 0.01 -4.82 5.90
CA GLY A 76 1.05 -5.67 5.33
C GLY A 76 1.66 -6.64 6.35
N GLY A 77 2.98 -6.61 6.52
CA GLY A 77 3.69 -7.50 7.45
C GLY A 77 5.14 -7.77 7.10
N GLY A 78 5.91 -8.23 8.09
CA GLY A 78 7.33 -8.57 7.93
C GLY A 78 8.22 -7.35 7.70
N GLY A 79 7.90 -6.20 8.32
CA GLY A 79 8.60 -4.93 8.14
C GLY A 79 8.18 -4.15 6.89
N GLN A 80 7.17 -4.62 6.15
CA GLN A 80 6.57 -3.89 5.04
C GLN A 80 5.21 -3.34 5.47
N ILE A 81 5.11 -2.01 5.54
CA ILE A 81 3.87 -1.26 5.86
C ILE A 81 2.93 -1.10 4.66
N HIS A 82 3.21 -1.83 3.58
CA HIS A 82 2.40 -1.90 2.38
C HIS A 82 1.84 -3.32 2.25
N PRO A 83 0.61 -3.54 1.78
CA PRO A 83 0.04 -4.89 1.71
C PRO A 83 0.78 -5.79 0.69
N PRO A 84 1.48 -6.87 1.09
CA PRO A 84 1.37 -8.12 0.38
C PRO A 84 0.05 -8.81 0.73
N GLU A 85 -0.53 -8.52 1.91
CA GLU A 85 -1.83 -9.00 2.39
C GLU A 85 -2.69 -7.84 2.90
N ASP A 86 -3.98 -7.83 2.56
CA ASP A 86 -4.95 -6.85 3.08
C ASP A 86 -5.45 -7.21 4.49
N LEU A 87 -6.29 -6.35 5.09
CA LEU A 87 -6.86 -6.55 6.44
C LEU A 87 -7.70 -7.83 6.57
N SER A 88 -8.07 -8.49 5.47
CA SER A 88 -8.76 -9.78 5.46
C SER A 88 -7.81 -10.98 5.35
N GLY A 89 -6.50 -10.73 5.20
CA GLY A 89 -5.46 -11.73 4.94
C GLY A 89 -5.38 -12.17 3.48
N SER A 90 -6.01 -11.44 2.55
CA SER A 90 -5.91 -11.75 1.12
C SER A 90 -4.62 -11.19 0.55
N SER A 91 -3.89 -11.99 -0.22
CA SER A 91 -2.74 -11.56 -1.05
C SER A 91 -3.05 -11.53 -2.55
N ASP A 92 -4.33 -11.73 -2.92
CA ASP A 92 -4.75 -11.76 -4.31
C ASP A 92 -4.81 -10.33 -4.88
N PRO A 93 -4.04 -9.98 -5.94
CA PRO A 93 -4.11 -8.66 -6.56
C PRO A 93 -5.47 -8.33 -7.20
N ALA A 94 -6.38 -9.30 -7.37
CA ALA A 94 -7.77 -9.04 -7.71
C ALA A 94 -8.61 -8.55 -6.51
N SER A 95 -8.10 -8.67 -5.28
CA SER A 95 -8.71 -8.08 -4.08
C SER A 95 -8.38 -6.60 -4.01
N ARG A 96 -9.38 -5.77 -3.66
CA ARG A 96 -9.21 -4.32 -3.63
C ARG A 96 -8.14 -3.85 -2.63
N GLY A 97 -8.02 -4.49 -1.47
CA GLY A 97 -7.04 -4.12 -0.45
C GLY A 97 -5.58 -4.40 -0.86
N VAL A 98 -5.38 -5.30 -1.83
CA VAL A 98 -4.06 -5.62 -2.39
C VAL A 98 -3.83 -4.84 -3.69
N GLY A 99 -4.69 -5.09 -4.69
CA GLY A 99 -4.67 -4.43 -5.99
C GLY A 99 -3.29 -4.31 -6.62
N ALA A 100 -3.02 -3.14 -7.19
CA ALA A 100 -1.78 -2.83 -7.88
C ALA A 100 -0.69 -2.22 -6.98
N HIS A 101 -0.74 -2.36 -5.64
CA HIS A 101 0.26 -1.79 -4.73
C HIS A 101 1.69 -2.17 -5.15
N MET A 102 1.94 -3.47 -5.35
CA MET A 102 3.28 -3.93 -5.74
C MET A 102 3.73 -3.38 -7.08
N ALA A 103 2.82 -3.24 -8.06
CA ALA A 103 3.17 -2.67 -9.35
C ALA A 103 3.63 -1.20 -9.24
N HIS A 104 3.05 -0.44 -8.31
CA HIS A 104 3.42 0.95 -8.05
C HIS A 104 4.72 1.06 -7.23
N LEU A 105 4.88 0.23 -6.20
CA LEU A 105 6.03 0.29 -5.30
C LEU A 105 7.31 -0.29 -5.92
N SER A 106 7.19 -1.25 -6.85
CA SER A 106 8.33 -1.92 -7.49
C SER A 106 8.58 -1.47 -8.93
N THR A 107 7.96 -0.38 -9.38
CA THR A 107 8.20 0.15 -10.73
C THR A 107 9.65 0.61 -10.88
N GLN A 108 10.22 0.39 -12.06
CA GLN A 108 11.54 0.93 -12.42
C GLN A 108 11.44 2.21 -13.24
N ALA A 109 10.22 2.60 -13.61
CA ALA A 109 9.97 3.78 -14.45
C ALA A 109 10.08 5.10 -13.68
N THR A 110 10.20 5.10 -12.36
CA THR A 110 10.36 6.32 -11.59
C THR A 110 11.02 6.02 -10.25
N THR A 111 11.38 7.06 -9.49
CA THR A 111 11.65 6.91 -8.06
C THR A 111 10.47 6.24 -7.37
N PRO A 112 10.68 5.41 -6.32
CA PRO A 112 9.60 4.73 -5.63
C PRO A 112 8.42 5.67 -5.33
N LEU A 113 7.22 5.21 -5.67
CA LEU A 113 5.99 5.92 -5.33
C LEU A 113 5.77 5.81 -3.82
N GLU A 114 5.39 6.92 -3.21
CA GLU A 114 5.13 7.01 -1.78
C GLU A 114 3.63 6.85 -1.53
N CYS A 115 3.26 6.46 -0.31
CA CYS A 115 1.86 6.19 0.01
C CYS A 115 0.99 7.46 -0.14
N ASP A 116 1.57 8.63 0.14
CA ASP A 116 0.95 9.95 0.03
C ASP A 116 0.84 10.48 -1.41
N ASP A 117 1.39 9.77 -2.40
CA ASP A 117 1.07 10.04 -3.81
C ASP A 117 -0.41 9.76 -4.11
N CYS A 118 -1.05 8.85 -3.35
CA CYS A 118 -2.44 8.42 -3.55
C CYS A 118 -3.33 8.54 -2.31
N HIS A 119 -2.79 8.34 -1.12
CA HIS A 119 -3.56 8.23 0.11
C HIS A 119 -3.29 9.37 1.09
N GLN A 120 -4.28 9.72 1.90
CA GLN A 120 -4.00 10.51 3.10
C GLN A 120 -3.43 9.58 4.17
N ILE A 121 -2.14 9.72 4.49
CA ILE A 121 -1.51 8.93 5.55
C ILE A 121 -1.92 9.50 6.91
N PRO A 122 -2.54 8.69 7.80
CA PRO A 122 -2.92 9.17 9.12
C PRO A 122 -1.70 9.55 9.96
N ALA A 123 -1.88 10.49 10.89
CA ALA A 123 -0.79 10.91 11.78
C ALA A 123 -0.38 9.82 12.80
N GLY A 124 -1.20 8.78 12.96
CA GLY A 124 -0.94 7.61 13.81
C GLY A 124 -2.20 6.81 14.09
N PHE A 125 -2.09 5.77 14.93
CA PHE A 125 -3.17 4.83 15.23
C PHE A 125 -4.48 5.50 15.67
N ALA A 126 -4.38 6.48 16.58
CA ALA A 126 -5.53 7.18 17.16
C ALA A 126 -6.07 8.35 16.31
N ASP A 127 -5.56 8.55 15.09
CA ASP A 127 -6.11 9.54 14.17
C ASP A 127 -7.57 9.17 13.84
N PRO A 128 -8.54 10.08 14.02
CA PRO A 128 -9.94 9.79 13.70
C PRO A 128 -10.19 9.40 12.23
N ALA A 129 -9.26 9.74 11.32
CA ALA A 129 -9.32 9.34 9.92
C ALA A 129 -8.67 7.96 9.66
N HIS A 130 -8.04 7.32 10.64
CA HIS A 130 -7.39 6.01 10.44
C HIS A 130 -8.40 4.84 10.52
N ILE A 131 -9.18 4.79 11.60
CA ILE A 131 -10.20 3.75 11.83
C ILE A 131 -11.55 4.46 11.95
N ASP A 132 -12.15 4.76 10.81
CA ASP A 132 -13.38 5.57 10.71
C ASP A 132 -14.66 4.72 10.46
N GLY A 133 -14.48 3.41 10.31
CA GLY A 133 -15.55 2.41 10.27
C GLY A 133 -15.94 1.91 8.87
N ASP A 134 -15.35 2.44 7.80
CA ASP A 134 -15.64 1.95 6.43
C ASP A 134 -14.63 0.89 5.94
N GLY A 135 -13.50 0.76 6.64
CA GLY A 135 -12.43 -0.21 6.39
C GLY A 135 -11.62 0.09 5.13
N ARG A 136 -11.54 1.35 4.71
CA ARG A 136 -10.85 1.79 3.50
C ARG A 136 -9.85 2.89 3.85
N ALA A 137 -8.76 2.96 3.09
CA ALA A 137 -7.86 4.10 3.14
C ALA A 137 -8.39 5.19 2.20
N GLU A 138 -8.47 6.43 2.68
CA GLU A 138 -8.90 7.57 1.89
C GLU A 138 -7.93 7.80 0.73
N VAL A 139 -8.48 7.91 -0.48
CA VAL A 139 -7.71 8.31 -1.66
C VAL A 139 -7.78 9.83 -1.78
N ILE A 140 -6.66 10.48 -1.45
CA ILE A 140 -6.44 11.91 -1.65
C ILE A 140 -5.11 12.04 -2.37
N PHE A 141 -5.19 12.34 -3.67
CA PHE A 141 -4.02 12.38 -4.54
C PHE A 141 -3.03 13.47 -4.15
N GLY A 142 -1.76 13.08 -4.01
CA GLY A 142 -0.63 13.96 -3.74
C GLY A 142 -0.15 14.73 -4.95
N GLU A 143 0.89 15.55 -4.76
CA GLU A 143 1.42 16.45 -5.79
C GLU A 143 1.87 15.71 -7.06
N ARG A 144 2.48 14.54 -6.91
CA ARG A 144 2.96 13.74 -8.06
C ARG A 144 1.83 13.38 -9.01
N ALA A 145 0.69 12.94 -8.49
CA ALA A 145 -0.48 12.59 -9.29
C ALA A 145 -1.12 13.80 -10.00
N LEU A 146 -0.92 15.01 -9.47
CA LEU A 146 -1.42 16.30 -9.99
C LEU A 146 -0.47 16.96 -11.01
N THR A 147 0.72 16.40 -11.21
CA THR A 147 1.76 16.94 -12.09
C THR A 147 1.22 17.24 -13.50
N GLY A 148 1.71 18.30 -14.14
CA GLY A 148 1.32 18.66 -15.51
C GLY A 148 -0.11 19.19 -15.65
N GLY A 149 -0.76 19.56 -14.55
CA GLY A 149 -2.16 20.02 -14.55
C GLY A 149 -3.18 18.89 -14.63
N ALA A 150 -2.76 17.66 -14.32
CA ALA A 150 -3.63 16.50 -14.22
C ALA A 150 -4.75 16.75 -13.19
N MET A 151 -5.91 16.14 -13.44
CA MET A 151 -7.07 16.23 -12.54
C MET A 151 -7.49 14.81 -12.13
N PRO A 152 -6.73 14.16 -11.22
CA PRO A 152 -7.00 12.82 -10.74
C PRO A 152 -8.44 12.64 -10.24
N ILE A 153 -9.02 11.50 -10.58
CA ILE A 153 -10.33 11.06 -10.08
C ILE A 153 -10.19 9.61 -9.63
N TYR A 154 -10.69 9.32 -8.43
CA TYR A 154 -10.89 7.96 -7.94
C TYR A 154 -12.39 7.69 -7.82
N ASP A 155 -12.86 6.65 -8.52
CA ASP A 155 -14.20 6.11 -8.34
C ASP A 155 -14.14 4.92 -7.38
N VAL A 156 -14.68 5.13 -6.19
CA VAL A 156 -14.67 4.12 -5.14
C VAL A 156 -15.52 2.91 -5.50
N ASP A 157 -16.61 3.02 -6.24
CA ASP A 157 -17.45 1.86 -6.53
C ASP A 157 -16.79 0.96 -7.56
N MET A 158 -16.15 1.56 -8.56
CA MET A 158 -15.45 0.84 -9.63
C MET A 158 -14.01 0.45 -9.30
N ALA A 159 -13.46 0.94 -8.17
CA ALA A 159 -12.03 0.90 -7.88
C ALA A 159 -11.21 1.42 -9.07
N SER A 160 -11.69 2.47 -9.73
CA SER A 160 -11.06 2.99 -10.93
C SER A 160 -10.38 4.33 -10.68
N CYS A 161 -9.22 4.49 -11.31
CA CYS A 161 -8.44 5.71 -11.28
C CYS A 161 -8.44 6.29 -12.69
N ALA A 162 -8.63 7.60 -12.80
CA ALA A 162 -8.61 8.29 -14.09
C ALA A 162 -7.90 9.64 -13.96
N ASN A 163 -7.40 10.13 -15.09
CA ASN A 163 -6.83 11.48 -15.22
C ASN A 163 -5.69 11.81 -14.23
N THR A 164 -5.02 10.79 -13.68
CA THR A 164 -3.77 10.99 -12.96
C THR A 164 -2.66 11.29 -13.96
N TYR A 165 -1.57 11.89 -13.51
CA TYR A 165 -0.40 12.15 -14.35
C TYR A 165 0.10 10.87 -15.06
N CYS A 166 0.07 9.72 -14.38
CA CYS A 166 0.52 8.43 -14.92
C CYS A 166 -0.56 7.71 -15.75
N HIS A 167 -1.82 7.68 -15.29
CA HIS A 167 -2.95 7.13 -16.04
C HIS A 167 -3.58 8.21 -16.94
N SER A 168 -2.68 8.71 -17.80
CA SER A 168 -2.80 9.53 -19.01
C SER A 168 -3.54 10.87 -18.95
N GLY A 169 -3.77 11.43 -17.77
CA GLY A 169 -4.39 12.76 -17.57
C GLY A 169 -3.50 13.97 -17.92
N GLY A 170 -2.60 13.84 -18.90
CA GLY A 170 -1.72 14.94 -19.32
C GLY A 170 -0.84 14.69 -20.55
N ARG A 171 -0.70 13.45 -21.04
CA ARG A 171 0.27 13.11 -22.12
C ARG A 171 -0.26 12.18 -23.22
N PHE A 172 -1.58 12.05 -23.37
CA PHE A 172 -2.24 11.30 -24.46
C PHE A 172 -1.87 9.80 -24.55
N GLY A 173 -1.50 9.19 -23.42
CA GLY A 173 -1.33 7.74 -23.33
C GLY A 173 -2.63 6.95 -23.55
N LEU A 174 -2.50 5.66 -23.82
CA LEU A 174 -3.61 4.80 -24.24
C LEU A 174 -4.58 4.42 -23.12
N ASN A 175 -4.18 4.55 -21.84
CA ASN A 175 -4.96 4.08 -20.70
C ASN A 175 -5.28 5.20 -19.69
N PRO A 176 -6.13 6.18 -20.08
CA PRO A 176 -6.49 7.32 -19.23
C PRO A 176 -7.42 6.96 -18.05
N THR A 177 -7.87 5.71 -18.00
CA THR A 177 -8.73 5.17 -16.95
C THR A 177 -8.38 3.72 -16.75
N VAL A 178 -8.07 3.35 -15.51
CA VAL A 178 -7.61 2.02 -15.13
C VAL A 178 -8.40 1.49 -13.93
N THR A 179 -8.38 0.18 -13.75
CA THR A 179 -8.99 -0.48 -12.59
C THR A 179 -7.89 -0.99 -11.67
N TRP A 180 -7.92 -0.57 -10.40
CA TRP A 180 -6.91 -0.82 -9.38
C TRP A 180 -6.59 -2.30 -9.16
N ASN A 181 -7.62 -3.15 -9.21
CA ASN A 181 -7.52 -4.58 -8.93
C ASN A 181 -7.75 -5.44 -10.19
N ASN A 182 -7.25 -4.97 -11.34
CA ASN A 182 -7.22 -5.75 -12.58
C ASN A 182 -5.78 -6.19 -12.94
N PRO A 183 -5.31 -7.34 -12.44
CA PRO A 183 -3.94 -7.80 -12.65
C PRO A 183 -3.61 -8.14 -14.12
N GLU A 184 -4.61 -8.26 -15.00
CA GLU A 184 -4.39 -8.61 -16.41
C GLU A 184 -4.14 -7.38 -17.32
N ALA A 185 -4.34 -6.16 -16.81
CA ALA A 185 -4.44 -4.95 -17.62
C ALA A 185 -3.10 -4.44 -18.20
N ASN A 186 -1.95 -4.94 -17.71
CA ASN A 186 -0.60 -4.57 -18.17
C ASN A 186 -0.39 -3.05 -18.36
N GLU A 187 -0.83 -2.27 -17.38
CA GLU A 187 -0.89 -0.81 -17.43
C GLU A 187 0.47 -0.10 -17.44
N GLY A 188 1.56 -0.81 -17.14
CA GLY A 188 2.92 -0.27 -17.09
C GLY A 188 3.69 -0.34 -18.42
N ALA A 189 3.07 -0.82 -19.51
CA ALA A 189 3.75 -0.90 -20.80
C ALA A 189 4.01 0.48 -21.43
N CYS A 190 5.09 0.63 -22.20
CA CYS A 190 5.35 1.87 -22.92
C CYS A 190 4.14 2.27 -23.79
N GLY A 191 3.79 3.56 -23.79
CA GLY A 191 2.63 4.08 -24.52
C GLY A 191 1.32 4.15 -23.73
N THR A 192 1.23 3.53 -22.57
CA THR A 192 0.03 3.62 -21.70
C THR A 192 -0.04 4.97 -20.98
N CYS A 193 1.09 5.51 -20.52
CA CYS A 193 1.16 6.78 -19.79
C CYS A 193 1.18 8.01 -20.71
N HIS A 194 2.02 7.98 -21.74
CA HIS A 194 2.14 9.03 -22.76
C HIS A 194 2.13 8.44 -24.16
N ALA A 195 1.72 9.23 -25.16
CA ALA A 195 1.77 8.78 -26.55
C ALA A 195 3.22 8.51 -27.00
N LEU A 196 3.41 7.42 -27.76
CA LEU A 196 4.65 7.14 -28.45
C LEU A 196 4.65 7.79 -29.84
N ALA A 197 5.85 8.07 -30.38
CA ALA A 197 6.00 8.55 -31.74
C ALA A 197 5.64 7.47 -32.79
N PRO A 198 5.01 7.84 -33.92
CA PRO A 198 4.44 9.15 -34.22
C PRO A 198 3.10 9.37 -33.48
N GLY A 199 3.10 10.28 -32.50
CA GLY A 199 1.95 10.57 -31.64
C GLY A 199 1.34 11.95 -31.88
N PRO A 200 0.18 12.28 -31.30
CA PRO A 200 -0.48 13.58 -31.42
C PRO A 200 0.34 14.72 -30.78
N GLU A 201 1.30 14.39 -29.93
CA GLU A 201 2.15 15.36 -29.24
C GLU A 201 3.32 15.80 -30.14
N THR A 202 3.47 17.11 -30.33
CA THR A 202 4.51 17.71 -31.19
C THR A 202 5.92 17.66 -30.57
N ALA A 203 6.05 17.13 -29.35
CA ALA A 203 7.29 17.08 -28.59
C ALA A 203 8.25 15.99 -29.08
N HIS A 204 7.73 14.87 -29.58
CA HIS A 204 8.54 13.88 -30.29
C HIS A 204 8.70 14.33 -31.75
N VAL A 205 9.95 14.55 -32.17
CA VAL A 205 10.27 14.59 -33.60
C VAL A 205 9.76 13.28 -34.23
N GLN A 206 9.20 13.37 -35.43
CA GLN A 206 8.71 12.19 -36.18
C GLN A 206 9.90 11.36 -36.66
N VAL A 207 10.60 10.75 -35.72
CA VAL A 207 11.74 9.87 -35.95
C VAL A 207 11.25 8.45 -35.84
N ASN A 208 11.61 7.62 -36.82
CA ASN A 208 11.43 6.17 -36.72
C ASN A 208 12.58 5.61 -35.87
N ALA A 209 12.66 6.09 -34.62
CA ALA A 209 13.63 5.62 -33.65
C ALA A 209 13.15 4.26 -33.13
N THR A 210 13.96 3.23 -33.31
CA THR A 210 13.68 1.88 -32.79
C THR A 210 14.09 1.70 -31.32
N SER A 211 14.63 2.75 -30.69
CA SER A 211 15.06 2.77 -29.28
C SER A 211 14.98 4.19 -28.72
N CYS A 212 14.52 4.32 -27.47
CA CYS A 212 14.34 5.60 -26.78
C CYS A 212 15.69 6.25 -26.41
N ALA A 213 16.71 5.42 -26.16
CA ALA A 213 18.07 5.83 -25.80
C ALA A 213 18.77 6.68 -26.87
N ILE A 214 18.26 6.71 -28.09
CA ILE A 214 18.80 7.58 -29.15
C ILE A 214 18.71 9.06 -28.74
N CYS A 215 17.64 9.43 -28.02
CA CYS A 215 17.44 10.80 -27.55
C CYS A 215 17.49 10.88 -26.01
N HIS A 216 17.00 9.87 -25.29
CA HIS A 216 16.88 9.88 -23.82
C HIS A 216 18.00 9.08 -23.14
N ALA A 217 19.21 9.12 -23.69
CA ALA A 217 20.35 8.30 -23.26
C ALA A 217 20.77 8.53 -21.79
N SER A 218 20.32 9.63 -21.17
CA SER A 218 20.62 9.94 -19.78
C SER A 218 19.86 9.05 -18.79
N MET A 219 18.74 8.47 -19.22
CA MET A 219 17.78 7.80 -18.34
C MET A 219 17.37 6.41 -18.80
N ILE A 220 17.54 6.08 -20.09
CA ILE A 220 17.19 4.76 -20.65
C ILE A 220 18.32 4.22 -21.53
N ASP A 221 18.59 2.92 -21.42
CA ASP A 221 19.60 2.23 -22.22
C ASP A 221 19.07 1.71 -23.57
N ALA A 222 19.97 1.15 -24.39
CA ALA A 222 19.65 0.67 -25.73
C ALA A 222 18.66 -0.52 -25.76
N ASP A 223 18.45 -1.18 -24.63
CA ASP A 223 17.48 -2.27 -24.45
C ASP A 223 16.17 -1.77 -23.82
N ASP A 224 15.98 -0.45 -23.75
CA ASP A 224 14.85 0.27 -23.16
C ASP A 224 14.68 0.00 -21.64
N ASN A 225 15.77 -0.27 -20.92
CA ASN A 225 15.75 -0.31 -19.45
C ASN A 225 16.07 1.06 -18.86
N PHE A 226 15.35 1.45 -17.81
CA PHE A 226 15.66 2.66 -17.04
C PHE A 226 17.00 2.50 -16.30
N ILE A 227 17.95 3.39 -16.62
CA ILE A 227 19.25 3.51 -15.94
C ILE A 227 19.28 4.66 -14.93
N ASP A 228 18.36 5.62 -15.06
CA ASP A 228 18.13 6.67 -14.07
C ASP A 228 16.63 7.01 -13.99
N ALA A 229 15.95 6.34 -13.06
CA ALA A 229 14.52 6.52 -12.84
C ALA A 229 14.18 7.89 -12.21
N SER A 230 15.16 8.64 -11.69
CA SER A 230 14.93 9.98 -11.14
C SER A 230 14.65 11.04 -12.22
N LEU A 231 14.99 10.71 -13.46
CA LEU A 231 14.79 11.59 -14.61
C LEU A 231 13.44 11.34 -15.30
N HIS A 232 12.78 10.20 -15.05
CA HIS A 232 11.47 9.90 -15.61
C HIS A 232 10.35 10.15 -14.60
N MET A 233 9.30 10.85 -15.05
CA MET A 233 8.16 11.25 -14.22
C MET A 233 8.50 12.19 -13.05
N ASN A 234 9.46 13.10 -13.26
CA ASN A 234 9.84 14.16 -12.31
C ASN A 234 9.22 15.53 -12.61
N GLY A 235 8.29 15.59 -13.58
CA GLY A 235 7.63 16.83 -14.01
C GLY A 235 8.37 17.63 -15.09
N GLU A 236 9.60 17.23 -15.44
CA GLU A 236 10.38 17.84 -16.51
C GLU A 236 10.35 16.97 -17.78
N PRO A 237 10.74 17.51 -18.95
CA PRO A 237 10.98 16.71 -20.13
C PRO A 237 12.16 15.75 -19.94
N ASP A 238 11.95 14.51 -20.32
CA ASP A 238 13.00 13.49 -20.45
C ASP A 238 14.01 13.94 -21.52
N LEU A 239 15.31 13.93 -21.23
CA LEU A 239 16.39 14.40 -22.12
C LEU A 239 17.57 13.44 -22.27
#